data_AF-K1SEA4-F1
#
_entry.id   AF-K1SEA4-F1
#
_cell.length_a   1.000
_cell.length_b   1.000
_cell.length_c   1.000
_cell.angle_alpha   90.00
_cell.angle_beta   90.00
_cell.angle_gamma   90.00
#
_symmetry.space_group_name_H-M   'P 1'
#
loop_
_entity.id
_entity.type
_entity.pdbx_description
1 polymer ?
#
loop_
_entity_poly.entity_id
_entity_poly.type
_entity_poly.pdbx_seq_one_letter_code
_entity_poly.pdbx_strand_id
1 'polypeptide(L)'
;QFGIRRDPDEPLTTAALRMLAQNPLPAGDNAFDDLRPAGARALNARVETLPDTWYFSIPCCRTLPRLLTHDQKPDTAMTPLLWPFSTAMGRNGAGMPRDWLPNDGLVNTISARYPGGAPHADFVPGQTPVRGVWQVLPVEHLDHLAAIGGVMNNGVVRTRLFYRRVMALLDAAAAADANS
;
A
#
# COMPACT_ATOMS: atom_id res chain seq x y z
N GLN A 1 -7.56 -18.81 14.76
CA GLN A 1 -7.91 -18.39 16.13
C GLN A 1 -9.41 -18.18 16.32
N PHE A 2 -10.11 -17.46 15.43
CA PHE A 2 -11.53 -17.12 15.62
C PHE A 2 -12.56 -18.24 15.32
N GLY A 3 -12.12 -19.48 15.11
CA GLY A 3 -13.03 -20.59 14.81
C GLY A 3 -13.77 -20.53 13.46
N ILE A 4 -13.52 -19.53 12.63
CA ILE A 4 -14.15 -19.37 11.31
C ILE A 4 -13.60 -20.44 10.36
N ARG A 5 -14.49 -21.30 9.86
CA ARG A 5 -14.18 -22.33 8.87
C ARG A 5 -15.24 -22.33 7.77
N ARG A 6 -14.82 -22.68 6.56
CA ARG A 6 -15.71 -22.98 5.43
C ARG A 6 -16.09 -24.46 5.53
N ASP A 7 -17.38 -24.77 5.42
CA ASP A 7 -17.80 -26.17 5.33
C ASP A 7 -17.36 -26.76 3.97
N PRO A 8 -17.01 -28.05 3.89
CA PRO A 8 -16.47 -28.65 2.66
C PRO A 8 -17.32 -28.36 1.42
N ASP A 9 -18.64 -28.44 1.57
CA ASP A 9 -19.63 -28.27 0.51
C ASP A 9 -20.13 -26.81 0.35
N GLU A 10 -19.71 -25.89 1.22
CA GLU A 10 -20.12 -24.48 1.16
C GLU A 10 -19.32 -23.74 0.06
N PRO A 11 -19.97 -23.13 -0.94
CA PRO A 11 -19.28 -22.31 -1.93
C PRO A 11 -18.47 -21.18 -1.27
N LEU A 12 -17.29 -20.88 -1.82
CA LEU A 12 -16.40 -19.85 -1.25
C LEU A 12 -17.08 -18.49 -1.11
N THR A 13 -17.90 -18.11 -2.09
CA THR A 13 -18.66 -16.84 -2.06
C THR A 13 -19.65 -16.80 -0.90
N THR A 14 -20.36 -17.89 -0.64
CA THR A 14 -21.29 -18.02 0.49
C THR A 14 -20.55 -17.93 1.82
N ALA A 15 -19.43 -18.64 1.95
CA ALA A 15 -18.60 -18.60 3.14
C ALA A 15 -18.06 -17.19 3.44
N ALA A 16 -17.61 -16.49 2.40
CA ALA A 16 -17.11 -15.12 2.52
C ALA A 16 -18.24 -14.14 2.89
N LEU A 17 -19.41 -14.23 2.26
CA LEU A 17 -20.56 -13.40 2.60
C LEU A 17 -21.03 -13.65 4.04
N ARG A 18 -21.09 -14.92 4.46
CA ARG A 18 -21.42 -15.29 5.84
C ARG A 18 -20.43 -14.69 6.83
N MET A 19 -19.13 -14.82 6.56
CA MET A 19 -18.09 -14.21 7.37
C MET A 19 -18.26 -12.69 7.48
N LEU A 20 -18.51 -12.00 6.37
CA LEU A 20 -18.69 -10.55 6.34
C LEU A 20 -19.97 -10.11 7.06
N ALA A 21 -21.06 -10.84 6.89
CA ALA A 21 -22.37 -10.50 7.46
C ALA A 21 -22.46 -10.78 8.96
N GLN A 22 -21.79 -11.81 9.45
CA GLN A 22 -21.83 -12.19 10.87
C GLN A 22 -20.94 -11.30 11.75
N ASN A 23 -20.10 -10.44 11.15
CA ASN A 23 -19.05 -9.65 11.80
C ASN A 23 -18.42 -10.38 13.01
N PRO A 24 -17.94 -11.63 12.85
CA PRO A 24 -17.47 -12.44 13.97
C PRO A 24 -16.11 -11.96 14.52
N LEU A 25 -15.55 -10.91 13.93
CA LEU A 25 -14.21 -10.44 14.23
C LEU A 25 -14.25 -9.47 15.43
N PRO A 26 -13.47 -9.70 16.49
CA PRO A 26 -13.43 -8.81 17.64
C PRO A 26 -12.94 -7.41 17.26
N ALA A 27 -13.55 -6.38 17.84
CA ALA A 27 -13.12 -5.00 17.65
C ALA A 27 -11.67 -4.83 18.13
N GLY A 28 -10.83 -4.20 17.29
CA GLY A 28 -9.42 -3.99 17.57
C GLY A 28 -8.51 -5.22 17.41
N ASP A 29 -9.05 -6.37 17.00
CA ASP A 29 -8.29 -7.58 16.66
C ASP A 29 -8.71 -8.09 15.27
N ASN A 30 -8.67 -7.19 14.29
CA ASN A 30 -8.97 -7.50 12.90
C ASN A 30 -8.38 -6.47 11.92
N ALA A 31 -8.12 -6.93 10.69
CA ALA A 31 -7.52 -6.10 9.65
C ALA A 31 -8.40 -4.90 9.24
N PHE A 32 -9.74 -4.99 9.35
CA PHE A 32 -10.60 -3.87 8.97
C PHE A 32 -10.46 -2.68 9.93
N ASP A 33 -10.20 -2.92 11.21
CA ASP A 33 -9.92 -1.86 12.17
C ASP A 33 -8.52 -1.29 11.96
N ASP A 34 -7.52 -2.15 11.76
CA ASP A 34 -6.13 -1.74 11.55
C ASP A 34 -5.92 -0.95 10.24
N LEU A 35 -6.68 -1.27 9.18
CA LEU A 35 -6.61 -0.58 7.89
C LEU A 35 -7.31 0.79 7.90
N ARG A 36 -8.10 1.13 8.92
CA ARG A 36 -8.67 2.47 9.05
C ARG A 36 -7.58 3.47 9.45
N PRO A 37 -7.67 4.75 9.05
CA PRO A 37 -6.70 5.76 9.48
C PRO A 37 -6.52 5.86 11.01
N ALA A 38 -7.58 5.62 11.79
CA ALA A 38 -7.49 5.61 13.25
C ALA A 38 -6.72 4.38 13.79
N GLY A 39 -6.97 3.19 13.23
CA GLY A 39 -6.25 1.97 13.60
C GLY A 39 -4.79 2.04 13.20
N ALA A 40 -4.49 2.46 11.97
CA ALA A 40 -3.12 2.68 11.51
C ALA A 40 -2.36 3.71 12.38
N ARG A 41 -3.02 4.79 12.82
CA ARG A 41 -2.42 5.73 13.79
C ARG A 41 -2.13 5.07 15.14
N ALA A 42 -3.03 4.24 15.65
CA ALA A 42 -2.82 3.50 16.90
C ALA A 42 -1.66 2.49 16.78
N LEU A 43 -1.50 1.86 15.62
CA LEU A 43 -0.37 1.00 15.32
C LEU A 43 0.95 1.80 15.27
N ASN A 44 0.97 2.91 14.54
CA ASN A 44 2.16 3.76 14.43
C ASN A 44 2.62 4.33 15.78
N ALA A 45 1.70 4.54 16.73
CA ALA A 45 2.04 4.99 18.08
C ALA A 45 2.65 3.89 18.97
N ARG A 46 2.57 2.61 18.55
CA ARG A 46 3.04 1.45 19.32
C ARG A 46 4.19 0.70 18.67
N VAL A 47 4.33 0.81 17.35
CA VAL A 47 5.35 0.12 16.56
C VAL A 47 6.42 1.14 16.15
N GLU A 48 7.62 0.95 16.70
CA GLU A 48 8.74 1.87 16.48
C GLU A 48 9.62 1.44 15.31
N THR A 49 10.21 2.42 14.63
CA THR A 49 11.28 2.20 13.66
C THR A 49 12.56 1.85 14.41
N LEU A 50 13.11 0.67 14.15
CA LEU A 50 14.33 0.20 14.82
C LEU A 50 15.57 0.87 14.22
N PRO A 51 16.52 1.35 15.04
CA PRO A 51 17.67 2.11 14.55
C PRO A 51 18.62 1.28 13.68
N ASP A 52 18.65 -0.04 13.86
CA ASP A 52 19.57 -0.96 13.18
C ASP A 52 18.88 -1.78 12.08
N THR A 53 17.92 -1.19 11.38
CA THR A 53 17.15 -1.88 10.35
C THR A 53 17.00 -1.01 9.11
N TRP A 54 17.12 -1.64 7.94
CA TRP A 54 16.86 -1.01 6.65
C TRP A 54 15.36 -0.95 6.37
N TYR A 55 14.84 0.24 6.07
CA TYR A 55 13.43 0.45 5.72
C TYR A 55 13.32 1.05 4.32
N PHE A 56 12.50 0.45 3.46
CA PHE A 56 12.21 0.96 2.12
C PHE A 56 10.71 0.95 1.89
N SER A 57 10.20 1.98 1.24
CA SER A 57 8.80 2.06 0.82
C SER A 57 8.71 2.40 -0.66
N ILE A 58 7.78 1.73 -1.36
CA ILE A 58 7.54 1.92 -2.79
C ILE A 58 6.09 2.39 -2.94
N PRO A 59 5.82 3.70 -2.78
CA PRO A 59 4.48 4.21 -2.94
C PRO A 59 4.01 4.04 -4.39
N CYS A 60 2.74 3.69 -4.57
CA CYS A 60 2.13 3.52 -5.88
C CYS A 60 1.04 4.57 -6.13
N CYS A 61 0.82 4.91 -7.40
CA CYS A 61 -0.28 5.76 -7.82
C CYS A 61 -0.76 5.36 -9.22
N ARG A 62 -2.08 5.26 -9.37
CA ARG A 62 -2.74 4.95 -10.65
C ARG A 62 -3.96 5.85 -10.87
N THR A 63 -3.93 7.06 -10.35
CA THR A 63 -4.96 8.08 -10.57
C THR A 63 -4.43 9.28 -11.34
N LEU A 64 -5.35 10.03 -11.94
CA LEU A 64 -5.09 11.28 -12.64
C LEU A 64 -5.90 12.42 -11.99
N PRO A 65 -5.31 13.61 -11.82
CA PRO A 65 -6.04 14.76 -11.28
C PRO A 65 -7.10 15.27 -12.27
N ARG A 66 -8.27 15.63 -11.76
CA ARG A 66 -9.27 16.42 -12.47
C ARG A 66 -9.02 17.90 -12.20
N LEU A 67 -8.72 18.67 -13.25
CA LEU A 67 -8.31 20.07 -13.13
C LEU A 67 -9.36 20.96 -12.45
N LEU A 68 -10.65 20.72 -12.70
CA LEU A 68 -11.74 21.58 -12.20
C LEU A 68 -12.23 21.19 -10.79
N THR A 69 -12.37 19.90 -10.51
CA THR A 69 -12.95 19.43 -9.24
C THR A 69 -11.90 19.13 -8.18
N HIS A 70 -10.63 19.07 -8.58
CA HIS A 70 -9.50 18.57 -7.79
C HIS A 70 -9.64 17.10 -7.35
N ASP A 71 -10.62 16.37 -7.87
CA ASP A 71 -10.72 14.93 -7.63
C ASP A 71 -9.56 14.19 -8.31
N GLN A 72 -9.31 12.97 -7.84
CA GLN A 72 -8.48 11.98 -8.50
C GLN A 72 -9.39 10.93 -9.11
N LYS A 73 -9.24 10.71 -10.43
CA LYS A 73 -9.96 9.65 -11.14
C LYS A 73 -9.04 8.45 -11.37
N PRO A 74 -9.55 7.21 -11.37
CA PRO A 74 -8.75 6.07 -11.80
C PRO A 74 -8.26 6.27 -13.24
N ASP A 75 -6.98 5.97 -13.48
CA ASP A 75 -6.43 5.83 -14.82
C ASP A 75 -7.11 4.65 -15.54
N THR A 76 -7.27 4.74 -16.87
CA THR A 76 -7.95 3.68 -17.64
C THR A 76 -7.21 2.34 -17.61
N ALA A 77 -5.91 2.36 -17.32
CA ALA A 77 -5.10 1.17 -17.15
C ALA A 77 -4.99 0.72 -15.68
N MET A 78 -5.83 1.26 -14.78
CA MET A 78 -6.11 0.66 -13.48
C MET A 78 -6.96 -0.60 -13.64
N THR A 79 -6.73 -1.65 -12.85
CA THR A 79 -7.62 -2.82 -12.80
C THR A 79 -9.07 -2.38 -12.53
N PRO A 80 -10.04 -2.73 -13.40
CA PRO A 80 -11.43 -2.25 -13.29
C PRO A 80 -12.11 -2.54 -11.95
N LEU A 81 -11.77 -3.65 -11.30
CA LEU A 81 -12.26 -4.01 -9.96
C LEU A 81 -11.95 -2.94 -8.91
N LEU A 82 -10.86 -2.18 -9.08
CA LEU A 82 -10.41 -1.17 -8.13
C LEU A 82 -11.06 0.20 -8.35
N TRP A 83 -11.72 0.43 -9.49
CA TRP A 83 -12.24 1.75 -9.86
C TRP A 83 -13.24 2.34 -8.85
N PRO A 84 -14.20 1.58 -8.29
CA PRO A 84 -15.15 2.14 -7.32
C PRO A 84 -14.44 2.64 -6.06
N PHE A 85 -13.47 1.87 -5.55
CA PHE A 85 -12.69 2.22 -4.36
C PHE A 85 -11.78 3.43 -4.65
N SER A 86 -11.09 3.41 -5.78
CA SER A 86 -10.26 4.53 -6.23
C SER A 86 -11.05 5.84 -6.33
N THR A 87 -12.24 5.77 -6.93
CA THR A 87 -13.11 6.93 -7.12
C THR A 87 -13.62 7.47 -5.79
N ALA A 88 -13.95 6.60 -4.84
CA ALA A 88 -14.38 7.00 -3.51
C ALA A 88 -13.26 7.72 -2.74
N MET A 89 -12.04 7.17 -2.74
CA MET A 89 -10.87 7.79 -2.11
C MET A 89 -10.42 9.08 -2.80
N GLY A 90 -10.56 9.15 -4.12
CA GLY A 90 -10.12 10.28 -4.92
C GLY A 90 -11.05 11.49 -4.90
N ARG A 91 -12.20 11.41 -4.21
CA ARG A 91 -13.19 12.48 -4.18
C ARG A 91 -12.77 13.61 -3.24
N ASN A 92 -12.57 14.80 -3.79
CA ASN A 92 -12.35 16.01 -3.02
C ASN A 92 -13.61 16.36 -2.21
N GLY A 93 -13.41 16.77 -0.95
CA GLY A 93 -14.50 17.05 -0.01
C GLY A 93 -15.08 15.82 0.70
N ALA A 94 -14.51 14.63 0.54
CA ALA A 94 -14.91 13.41 1.25
C ALA A 94 -14.37 13.32 2.70
N GLY A 95 -14.03 14.45 3.33
CA GLY A 95 -13.50 14.50 4.69
C GLY A 95 -12.00 14.22 4.84
N MET A 96 -11.27 14.12 3.72
CA MET A 96 -9.81 13.96 3.71
C MET A 96 -9.13 15.13 2.96
N PRO A 97 -7.94 15.60 3.40
CA PRO A 97 -7.19 16.63 2.68
C PRO A 97 -6.77 16.19 1.27
N ARG A 98 -6.50 17.17 0.39
CA ARG A 98 -6.31 16.93 -1.06
C ARG A 98 -5.10 16.08 -1.42
N ASP A 99 -4.05 16.12 -0.60
CA ASP A 99 -2.83 15.32 -0.73
C ASP A 99 -3.04 13.83 -0.47
N TRP A 100 -4.15 13.45 0.18
CA TRP A 100 -4.56 12.05 0.31
C TRP A 100 -5.28 11.51 -0.92
N LEU A 101 -5.82 12.35 -1.80
CA LEU A 101 -6.66 11.86 -2.89
C LEU A 101 -5.94 10.92 -3.88
N PRO A 102 -4.65 11.14 -4.25
CA PRO A 102 -3.94 10.22 -5.14
C PRO A 102 -3.88 8.83 -4.53
N ASN A 103 -4.14 7.80 -5.34
CA ASN A 103 -4.22 6.43 -4.83
C ASN A 103 -3.88 5.38 -5.90
N ASP A 104 -3.61 4.17 -5.45
CA ASP A 104 -3.34 3.00 -6.29
C ASP A 104 -4.59 2.12 -6.51
N GLY A 105 -5.77 2.61 -6.11
CA GLY A 105 -7.03 1.87 -6.15
C GLY A 105 -7.49 1.29 -4.82
N LEU A 106 -6.60 1.07 -3.85
CA LEU A 106 -6.98 0.62 -2.50
C LEU A 106 -6.31 1.41 -1.36
N VAL A 107 -5.17 2.04 -1.64
CA VAL A 107 -4.40 2.80 -0.65
C VAL A 107 -4.06 4.18 -1.22
N ASN A 108 -4.23 5.21 -0.39
CA ASN A 108 -3.80 6.57 -0.73
C ASN A 108 -2.27 6.61 -0.85
N THR A 109 -1.74 7.22 -1.90
CA THR A 109 -0.29 7.26 -2.19
C THR A 109 0.50 7.83 -1.01
N ILE A 110 -0.02 8.86 -0.33
CA ILE A 110 0.60 9.43 0.87
C ILE A 110 0.73 8.40 2.01
N SER A 111 -0.27 7.55 2.21
CA SER A 111 -0.27 6.51 3.23
C SER A 111 0.73 5.39 2.95
N ALA A 112 1.10 5.19 1.68
CA ALA A 112 2.08 4.18 1.27
C ALA A 112 3.54 4.68 1.37
N ARG A 113 3.77 5.97 1.66
CA ARG A 113 5.12 6.55 1.72
C ARG A 113 5.85 6.12 2.98
N TYR A 114 5.26 6.23 4.17
CA TYR A 114 5.87 5.85 5.44
C TYR A 114 4.83 5.92 6.57
N PRO A 115 5.09 5.26 7.73
CA PRO A 115 4.27 5.44 8.92
C PRO A 115 4.34 6.87 9.46
N GLY A 116 3.19 7.46 9.80
CA GLY A 116 3.13 8.82 10.35
C GLY A 116 3.97 8.95 11.63
N GLY A 117 4.90 9.92 11.64
CA GLY A 117 5.83 10.16 12.76
C GLY A 117 7.15 9.38 12.69
N ALA A 118 7.30 8.43 11.76
CA ALA A 118 8.55 7.69 11.60
C ALA A 118 9.64 8.54 10.91
N PRO A 119 10.94 8.35 11.25
CA PRO A 119 12.05 8.94 10.50
C PRO A 119 12.00 8.48 9.04
N HIS A 120 12.09 9.42 8.10
CA HIS A 120 12.00 9.13 6.67
C HIS A 120 12.78 10.15 5.84
N ALA A 121 13.16 9.75 4.63
CA ALA A 121 13.76 10.61 3.63
C ALA A 121 13.35 10.16 2.22
N ASP A 122 13.20 11.12 1.30
CA ASP A 122 13.06 10.78 -0.12
C ASP A 122 14.36 10.16 -0.62
N PHE A 123 14.25 8.97 -1.21
CA PHE A 123 15.39 8.18 -1.67
C PHE A 123 15.62 8.40 -3.16
N VAL A 124 16.82 8.85 -3.51
CA VAL A 124 17.27 8.94 -4.90
C VAL A 124 18.02 7.66 -5.27
N PRO A 125 17.63 6.93 -6.35
CA PRO A 125 18.35 5.75 -6.78
C PRO A 125 19.86 6.01 -6.96
N GLY A 126 20.69 5.18 -6.33
CA GLY A 126 22.15 5.33 -6.29
C GLY A 126 22.69 6.02 -5.04
N GLN A 127 21.82 6.62 -4.21
CA GLN A 127 22.18 7.07 -2.87
C GLN A 127 22.40 5.88 -1.93
N THR A 128 23.36 6.00 -1.00
CA THR A 128 23.50 5.04 0.10
C THR A 128 22.33 5.19 1.08
N PRO A 129 21.57 4.12 1.37
CA PRO A 129 20.48 4.18 2.34
C PRO A 129 21.02 4.45 3.75
N VAL A 130 20.15 4.92 4.64
CA VAL A 130 20.37 5.11 6.09
C VAL A 130 19.50 4.17 6.92
N ARG A 131 20.09 3.46 7.90
CA ARG A 131 19.39 2.57 8.83
C ARG A 131 18.48 3.38 9.77
N GLY A 132 17.40 2.77 10.24
CA GLY A 132 16.42 3.43 11.12
C GLY A 132 15.63 4.56 10.45
N VAL A 133 15.71 4.67 9.13
CA VAL A 133 15.02 5.69 8.34
C VAL A 133 14.31 5.01 7.17
N TRP A 134 13.03 5.33 6.99
CA TRP A 134 12.27 4.92 5.81
C TRP A 134 12.78 5.64 4.56
N GLN A 135 13.42 4.89 3.68
CA GLN A 135 13.85 5.33 2.35
C GLN A 135 12.64 5.31 1.42
N VAL A 136 12.10 6.48 1.10
CA VAL A 136 10.88 6.62 0.30
C VAL A 136 11.24 6.67 -1.18
N LEU A 137 10.98 5.59 -1.90
CA LEU A 137 11.29 5.52 -3.34
C LEU A 137 10.36 6.43 -4.16
N PRO A 138 10.76 6.78 -5.40
CA PRO A 138 9.87 7.45 -6.35
C PRO A 138 8.56 6.69 -6.53
N VAL A 139 7.47 7.43 -6.70
CA VAL A 139 6.13 6.86 -6.86
C VAL A 139 6.07 6.03 -8.15
N GLU A 140 5.73 4.76 -8.01
CA GLU A 140 5.55 3.84 -9.13
C GLU A 140 4.17 4.02 -9.76
N HIS A 141 4.13 4.07 -11.09
CA HIS A 141 2.88 4.20 -11.83
C HIS A 141 2.21 2.82 -12.03
N LEU A 142 1.77 2.24 -10.91
CA LEU A 142 1.13 0.93 -10.76
C LEU A 142 -0.13 1.09 -9.90
N ASP A 143 -1.16 0.27 -10.15
CA ASP A 143 -2.20 0.05 -9.14
C ASP A 143 -1.81 -1.06 -8.16
N HIS A 144 -2.63 -1.20 -7.13
CA HIS A 144 -2.40 -2.10 -6.00
C HIS A 144 -2.12 -3.55 -6.43
N LEU A 145 -2.83 -4.03 -7.46
CA LEU A 145 -2.67 -5.40 -7.96
C LEU A 145 -1.50 -5.51 -8.94
N ALA A 146 -1.24 -4.47 -9.73
CA ALA A 146 -0.12 -4.43 -10.67
C ALA A 146 1.24 -4.62 -9.96
N ALA A 147 1.40 -4.11 -8.74
CA ALA A 147 2.62 -4.27 -7.95
C ALA A 147 3.03 -5.73 -7.73
N ILE A 148 2.05 -6.65 -7.66
CA ILE A 148 2.25 -8.08 -7.39
C ILE A 148 2.03 -8.97 -8.62
N GLY A 149 2.01 -8.40 -9.82
CA GLY A 149 1.85 -9.13 -11.09
C GLY A 149 0.60 -8.78 -11.89
N GLY A 150 -0.36 -8.09 -11.27
CA GLY A 150 -1.56 -7.56 -11.91
C GLY A 150 -2.66 -8.58 -12.17
N VAL A 151 -3.82 -8.05 -12.56
CA VAL A 151 -4.94 -8.81 -13.13
C VAL A 151 -5.17 -8.23 -14.52
N MET A 152 -4.38 -8.71 -15.49
CA MET A 152 -4.40 -8.31 -16.91
C MET A 152 -3.87 -6.89 -17.23
N ASN A 153 -3.43 -6.12 -16.24
CA ASN A 153 -2.96 -4.73 -16.36
C ASN A 153 -1.44 -4.57 -16.16
N ASN A 154 -0.74 -5.67 -15.88
CA ASN A 154 0.71 -5.75 -15.83
C ASN A 154 1.18 -7.04 -16.54
N GLY A 155 2.49 -7.15 -16.79
CA GLY A 155 3.09 -8.29 -17.49
C GLY A 155 4.23 -8.92 -16.72
N VAL A 156 4.52 -10.19 -17.02
CA VAL A 156 5.59 -10.97 -16.36
C VAL A 156 6.95 -10.27 -16.48
N VAL A 157 7.27 -9.73 -17.67
CA VAL A 157 8.55 -9.02 -17.89
C VAL A 157 8.66 -7.78 -17.01
N ARG A 158 7.61 -6.95 -16.96
CA ARG A 158 7.61 -5.71 -16.16
C ARG A 158 7.65 -6.01 -14.66
N THR A 159 6.89 -7.01 -14.21
CA THR A 159 6.91 -7.50 -12.83
C THR A 159 8.29 -8.02 -12.46
N ARG A 160 8.90 -8.84 -13.32
CA ARG A 160 10.27 -9.34 -13.10
C ARG A 160 11.29 -8.20 -13.02
N LEU A 161 11.22 -7.22 -13.91
CA LEU A 161 12.11 -6.06 -13.87
C LEU A 161 11.92 -5.23 -12.60
N PHE A 162 10.67 -5.04 -12.15
CA PHE A 162 10.35 -4.38 -10.89
C PHE A 162 11.03 -5.09 -9.71
N TYR A 163 10.80 -6.40 -9.53
CA TYR A 163 11.42 -7.14 -8.42
C TYR A 163 12.95 -7.22 -8.53
N ARG A 164 13.53 -7.24 -9.75
CA ARG A 164 14.99 -7.14 -9.89
C ARG A 164 15.54 -5.79 -9.39
N ARG A 165 14.81 -4.69 -9.55
CA ARG A 165 15.20 -3.40 -8.96
C ARG A 165 15.11 -3.42 -7.45
N VAL A 166 14.07 -4.04 -6.89
CA VAL A 166 13.93 -4.24 -5.44
C VAL A 166 15.10 -5.05 -4.89
N MET A 167 15.47 -6.15 -5.53
CA MET A 167 16.62 -6.95 -5.08
C MET A 167 17.94 -6.17 -5.16
N ALA A 168 18.17 -5.43 -6.24
CA ALA A 168 19.37 -4.60 -6.38
C ALA A 168 19.47 -3.52 -5.28
N LEU A 169 18.33 -3.00 -4.81
CA LEU A 169 18.30 -2.05 -3.69
C LEU A 169 18.71 -2.71 -2.37
N LEU A 170 18.25 -3.93 -2.12
CA LEU A 170 18.63 -4.71 -0.93
C LEU A 170 20.12 -5.09 -0.98
N ASP A 171 20.62 -5.49 -2.15
CA ASP A 171 22.04 -5.80 -2.35
C ASP A 171 22.92 -4.56 -2.10
N ALA A 172 22.49 -3.37 -2.55
CA ALA A 172 23.20 -2.13 -2.30
C ALA A 172 23.22 -1.75 -0.80
N ALA A 173 22.11 -1.97 -0.08
CA ALA A 173 22.07 -1.77 1.37
C ALA A 173 23.00 -2.73 2.11
N ALA A 174 23.00 -4.01 1.75
CA ALA A 174 23.90 -5.00 2.33
C ALA A 174 25.39 -4.71 2.02
N ALA A 175 25.69 -4.21 0.82
CA ALA A 175 27.05 -3.82 0.46
C ALA A 175 27.54 -2.58 1.24
N ALA A 176 26.64 -1.65 1.61
CA ALA A 176 26.98 -0.52 2.46
C ALA A 176 27.41 -0.98 3.86
N ASP A 177 26.78 -2.03 4.40
CA ASP A 177 27.12 -2.62 5.70
C ASP A 177 28.48 -3.31 5.70
N ALA A 178 28.88 -3.93 4.59
CA ALA A 178 30.18 -4.59 4.48
C ALA A 178 31.36 -3.60 4.45
N ASN A 179 31.09 -2.32 4.20
CA ASN A 179 32.09 -1.26 4.07
C ASN A 179 32.12 -0.28 5.26
N SER A 180 31.29 -0.48 6.28
CA SER A 180 31.21 0.30 7.53
C SER A 180 31.91 -0.41 8.69
#